data_AF-A0A523MDN0-F1
#
_entry.id   AF-A0A523MDN0-F1
#
_cell.length_a   1.000
_cell.length_b   1.000
_cell.length_c   1.000
_cell.angle_alpha   90.00
_cell.angle_beta   90.00
_cell.angle_gamma   90.00
#
_symmetry.space_group_name_H-M   'P 1'
#
loop_
_entity.id
_entity.type
_entity.pdbx_description
1 polymer ?
#
loop_
_entity_poly.entity_id
_entity_poly.type
_entity_poly.pdbx_seq_one_letter_code
_entity_poly.pdbx_strand_id
1 'polypeptide(L)' 'MTTRTIERRVDGQFVNDGAGLRRRPIIGTSQVDYLDPFLMLDEFRTDQADDYIAGINRI' A
#
# COMPACT_ATOMS: atom_id res chain seq x y z
N MET A 1 14.10 1.96 -29.14
CA MET A 1 13.40 1.82 -27.84
C MET A 1 13.88 0.53 -27.19
N THR A 2 14.34 0.59 -25.95
CA THR A 2 14.74 -0.60 -25.20
C THR A 2 13.55 -1.09 -24.39
N THR A 3 13.22 -2.38 -24.48
CA THR A 3 12.12 -2.97 -23.71
C THR A 3 12.53 -3.10 -22.24
N ARG A 4 11.72 -2.56 -21.33
CA ARG A 4 11.93 -2.76 -19.89
C ARG A 4 11.53 -4.18 -19.50
N THR A 5 12.27 -4.78 -18.58
CA THR A 5 11.96 -6.08 -17.99
C THR A 5 11.60 -5.91 -16.52
N ILE A 6 10.81 -6.84 -15.97
CA ILE A 6 10.45 -6.84 -14.55
C ILE A 6 11.61 -7.43 -13.77
N GLU A 7 12.22 -6.64 -12.89
CA GLU A 7 13.32 -7.10 -12.05
C GLU A 7 12.84 -7.83 -10.79
N ARG A 8 11.71 -7.40 -10.21
CA ARG A 8 11.16 -7.96 -8.97
C ARG A 8 9.64 -7.83 -8.91
N ARG A 9 9.00 -8.83 -8.31
CA ARG A 9 7.59 -8.79 -7.88
C ARG A 9 7.54 -8.78 -6.36
N VAL A 10 6.70 -7.93 -5.80
CA VAL A 10 6.55 -7.73 -4.36
C VAL A 10 5.06 -7.66 -4.06
N ASP A 11 4.60 -8.51 -3.14
CA ASP A 11 3.23 -8.50 -2.66
C ASP A 11 3.19 -7.83 -1.29
N GLY A 12 2.40 -6.76 -1.15
CA GLY A 12 2.18 -6.15 0.15
C GLY A 12 1.37 -7.06 1.08
N GLN A 13 1.51 -6.87 2.39
CA GLN A 13 0.77 -7.62 3.40
C GLN A 13 -0.38 -6.78 3.96
N PHE A 14 -1.59 -7.35 4.04
CA PHE A 14 -2.71 -6.62 4.61
C PHE A 14 -2.54 -6.40 6.11
N VAL A 15 -2.72 -5.16 6.53
CA VAL A 15 -2.80 -4.72 7.91
C VAL A 15 -4.20 -4.15 8.14
N ASN A 16 -4.86 -4.64 9.18
CA ASN A 16 -6.18 -4.12 9.57
C ASN A 16 -5.98 -2.92 10.51
N ASP A 17 -6.65 -1.81 10.24
CA ASP A 17 -6.57 -0.60 11.05
C ASP A 17 -7.54 -0.60 12.25
N GLY A 18 -8.37 -1.63 12.39
CA GLY A 18 -9.36 -1.77 13.46
C GLY A 18 -10.65 -0.95 13.26
N ALA A 19 -10.74 -0.17 12.18
CA ALA A 19 -11.89 0.63 11.76
C ALA A 19 -12.55 0.10 10.47
N GLY A 20 -12.15 -1.10 10.01
CA GLY A 20 -12.70 -1.74 8.81
C GLY A 20 -11.96 -1.40 7.51
N LEU A 21 -11.07 -0.41 7.54
CA LEU A 21 -10.20 -0.07 6.41
C LEU A 21 -8.91 -0.91 6.48
N ARG A 22 -8.66 -1.67 5.42
CA ARG A 22 -7.46 -2.49 5.30
C ARG A 22 -6.41 -1.73 4.50
N ARG A 23 -5.19 -1.63 5.04
CA ARG A 23 -4.03 -1.07 4.36
C ARG A 23 -3.13 -2.20 3.89
N ARG A 24 -2.57 -2.08 2.68
CA ARG A 24 -1.54 -2.98 2.16
C ARG A 24 -0.35 -2.13 1.72
N PRO A 25 0.69 -1.99 2.56
CA PRO A 25 1.86 -1.23 2.20
C PRO A 25 2.78 -2.01 1.25
N ILE A 26 3.39 -1.29 0.31
CA ILE A 26 4.29 -1.85 -0.71
C ILE A 26 5.67 -1.18 -0.62
N ILE A 27 5.77 0.14 -0.86
CA ILE A 27 7.03 0.91 -0.71
C ILE A 27 7.06 1.53 0.69
N GLY A 28 8.25 1.65 1.30
CA GLY A 28 8.43 2.02 2.71
C GLY A 28 8.33 0.82 3.66
N THR A 29 8.55 -0.40 3.13
CA THR A 29 8.54 -1.65 3.90
C THR A 29 9.92 -2.29 3.89
N SER A 30 10.17 -3.27 4.78
CA SER A 30 11.42 -4.03 4.73
C SER A 30 11.65 -4.76 3.39
N GLN A 31 10.60 -5.00 2.61
CA GLN A 31 10.72 -5.59 1.29
C GLN A 31 11.13 -4.57 0.23
N VAL A 32 10.61 -3.34 0.29
CA VAL A 32 10.97 -2.22 -0.60
C VAL A 32 11.04 -0.96 0.26
N ASP A 33 12.22 -0.68 0.81
CA ASP A 33 12.41 0.41 1.76
C ASP A 33 12.34 1.78 1.08
N TYR A 34 12.98 1.90 -0.08
CA TYR A 34 13.00 3.12 -0.87
C TYR A 34 13.08 2.80 -2.36
N LEU A 35 12.34 3.54 -3.18
CA LEU A 35 12.38 3.42 -4.63
C LEU A 35 12.34 4.82 -5.24
N ASP A 36 13.50 5.46 -5.39
CA ASP A 36 13.61 6.82 -5.96
C ASP A 36 12.78 6.97 -7.26
N PRO A 37 11.88 7.97 -7.37
CA PRO A 37 11.60 9.08 -6.44
C PRO A 37 10.45 8.85 -5.44
N PHE A 38 9.97 7.62 -5.33
CA PHE A 38 8.84 7.23 -4.49
C PHE A 38 9.29 6.82 -3.09
N LEU A 39 8.73 7.50 -2.08
CA LEU A 39 8.96 7.21 -0.67
C LEU A 39 8.00 6.13 -0.13
N MET A 40 6.77 6.07 -0.62
CA MET A 40 5.73 5.18 -0.10
C MET A 40 4.69 4.86 -1.18
N LEU A 41 4.11 3.67 -1.12
CA LEU A 41 2.98 3.25 -1.92
C LEU A 41 2.17 2.26 -1.10
N ASP A 42 0.92 2.59 -0.82
CA ASP A 42 -0.01 1.77 -0.07
C ASP A 42 -1.34 1.65 -0.80
N GLU A 43 -1.96 0.48 -0.73
CA GLU A 43 -3.36 0.29 -1.11
C GLU A 43 -4.25 0.36 0.12
N PHE A 44 -5.36 1.09 0.03
CA PHE A 44 -6.41 1.16 1.05
C PHE A 44 -7.70 0.59 0.48
N ARG A 45 -8.32 -0.34 1.22
CA ARG A 45 -9.52 -1.04 0.77
C ARG A 45 -10.46 -1.32 1.94
N THR A 46 -11.75 -1.10 1.73
CA THR A 46 -12.82 -1.58 2.59
C THR A 46 -13.97 -2.11 1.73
N ASP A 47 -14.81 -2.95 2.33
CA ASP A 47 -16.04 -3.46 1.73
C ASP A 47 -17.27 -2.62 2.15
N GLN A 48 -17.11 -1.62 3.03
CA GLN A 48 -18.15 -0.68 3.47
C GLN A 48 -17.71 0.76 3.20
N ALA A 49 -18.57 1.57 2.58
CA ALA A 49 -18.22 2.94 2.21
C ALA A 49 -17.90 3.84 3.43
N ASP A 50 -18.63 3.65 4.53
CA ASP A 50 -18.50 4.46 5.75
C ASP A 50 -17.12 4.30 6.43
N ASP A 51 -16.50 3.13 6.28
CA ASP A 51 -15.18 2.84 6.85
C ASP A 51 -14.07 3.68 6.18
N TYR A 52 -14.24 4.14 4.93
CA TYR A 52 -13.26 5.04 4.31
C TYR A 52 -13.15 6.35 5.07
N ILE A 53 -14.28 6.94 5.48
CA ILE A 53 -14.28 8.22 6.21
C ILE A 53 -13.69 8.01 7.61
N ALA A 54 -14.03 6.90 8.26
CA ALA A 54 -13.52 6.57 9.59
C ALA A 54 -12.02 6.23 9.60
N GLY A 55 -11.55 5.52 8.56
CA GLY A 55 -10.16 5.06 8.44
C GLY A 55 -9.21 6.12 7.90
N ILE A 56 -9.63 6.94 6.93
CA ILE A 56 -8.73 7.93 6.31
C ILE A 56 -8.23 9.00 7.28
N ASN A 57 -9.03 9.32 8.30
CA ASN A 57 -8.64 10.24 9.37
C ASN A 57 -7.60 9.64 10.35
N ARG A 58 -7.22 8.37 10.18
CA ARG A 58 -6.25 7.65 11.02
C ARG A 58 -4.95 7.29 10.29
N ILE A 59 -4.82 7.63 9.00
CA ILE A 59 -3.64 7.36 8.17
C ILE A 59 -2.64 8.52 8.28
#